data_AF-A0A4C1SGD2-F1
#
_entry.id   AF-A0A4C1SGD2-F1
#
_cell.length_a   1.000
_cell.length_b   1.000
_cell.length_c   1.000
_cell.angle_alpha   90.00
_cell.angle_beta   90.00
_cell.angle_gamma   90.00
#
_symmetry.space_group_name_H-M   'P 1'
#
loop_
_entity.id
_entity.type
_entity.pdbx_description
1 polymer ?
#
loop_
_entity_poly.entity_id
_entity_poly.type
_entity_poly.pdbx_seq_one_letter_code
_entity_poly.pdbx_strand_id
1 'polypeptide(L)'
;MSEYGIDIALIQETFLKPNRPRACAIAGYVQLRTDRTYDRKGGTALYYSRSLHCCPIKIPPLVNMEATGCRLAMTGHRTIIIVSVYLPSPKPLLRSDLRAPLP
;
A
#
# COMPACT_ATOMS: atom_id res chain seq x y z
N MET A 1 -9.29 -5.91 -12.67
CA MET A 1 -9.47 -6.36 -11.27
C MET A 1 -10.70 -7.24 -11.12
N SER A 2 -11.87 -6.76 -11.52
CA SER A 2 -13.13 -7.52 -11.51
C SER A 2 -13.12 -8.74 -12.44
N GLU A 3 -12.54 -8.61 -13.64
CA GLU A 3 -12.50 -9.70 -14.64
C GLU A 3 -11.80 -10.98 -14.13
N TYR A 4 -10.70 -10.81 -13.38
CA TYR A 4 -9.92 -11.93 -12.86
C TYR A 4 -10.22 -12.25 -11.39
N GLY A 5 -11.23 -11.62 -10.79
CA GLY A 5 -11.56 -11.82 -9.37
C GLY A 5 -10.40 -11.48 -8.42
N ILE A 6 -9.62 -10.44 -8.70
CA ILE A 6 -8.44 -10.09 -7.88
C ILE A 6 -8.89 -9.60 -6.51
N ASP A 7 -8.58 -10.32 -5.44
CA ASP A 7 -8.97 -9.90 -4.09
C ASP A 7 -8.12 -8.75 -3.53
N ILE A 8 -6.81 -8.78 -3.81
CA ILE A 8 -5.85 -7.78 -3.33
C ILE A 8 -4.88 -7.45 -4.47
N ALA A 9 -4.60 -6.17 -4.68
CA ALA A 9 -3.48 -5.75 -5.53
C ALA A 9 -2.61 -4.69 -4.89
N LEU A 10 -1.32 -4.79 -5.17
CA LEU A 10 -0.28 -3.89 -4.71
C LEU A 10 0.26 -3.15 -5.94
N ILE A 11 0.08 -1.83 -5.98
CA ILE A 11 0.51 -1.00 -7.10
C ILE A 11 1.57 -0.02 -6.57
N GLN A 12 2.71 0.03 -7.26
CA GLN A 12 3.80 0.96 -6.98
C GLN A 12 3.84 2.02 -8.09
N GLU A 13 4.54 3.13 -7.84
CA GLU A 13 4.70 4.22 -8.81
C GLU A 13 3.36 4.78 -9.32
N THR A 14 2.44 4.98 -8.39
CA THR A 14 1.08 5.43 -8.70
C THR A 14 1.03 6.87 -9.24
N PHE A 15 2.04 7.69 -8.90
CA PHE A 15 2.14 9.11 -9.27
C PHE A 15 0.92 9.96 -8.87
N LEU A 16 0.10 9.45 -7.94
CA LEU A 16 -1.09 10.13 -7.44
C LEU A 16 -0.73 11.28 -6.49
N LYS A 17 -1.69 12.20 -6.34
CA LYS A 17 -1.54 13.39 -5.50
C LYS A 17 -2.63 13.47 -4.43
N PRO A 18 -2.29 13.95 -3.21
CA PRO A 18 -3.23 13.99 -2.09
C PRO A 18 -4.46 14.86 -2.37
N ASN A 19 -4.33 15.89 -3.20
CA ASN A 19 -5.43 16.78 -3.59
C ASN A 19 -6.50 16.12 -4.48
N ARG A 20 -6.28 14.86 -4.91
CA ARG A 20 -7.25 14.06 -5.67
C ARG A 20 -7.51 12.72 -4.97
N PRO A 21 -8.18 12.71 -3.80
CA PRO A 21 -8.32 11.53 -2.95
C PRO A 21 -9.10 10.39 -3.60
N ARG A 22 -9.95 10.68 -4.59
CA ARG A 22 -10.75 9.68 -5.32
C ARG A 22 -10.13 9.23 -6.65
N ALA A 23 -8.94 9.72 -7.00
CA ALA A 23 -8.25 9.29 -8.22
C ALA A 23 -7.97 7.78 -8.18
N CYS A 24 -8.27 7.10 -9.29
CA CYS A 24 -8.12 5.65 -9.45
C CYS A 24 -8.94 4.83 -8.44
N ALA A 25 -10.05 5.36 -7.92
CA ALA A 25 -10.99 4.56 -7.13
C ALA A 25 -11.64 3.48 -8.01
N ILE A 26 -11.72 2.26 -7.50
CA ILE A 26 -12.26 1.09 -8.22
C ILE A 26 -13.51 0.60 -7.47
N ALA A 27 -14.63 0.47 -8.19
CA ALA A 27 -15.88 -0.02 -7.63
C ALA A 27 -15.69 -1.42 -7.02
N GLY A 28 -16.24 -1.64 -5.82
CA GLY A 28 -16.07 -2.90 -5.09
C GLY A 28 -14.78 -3.03 -4.29
N TYR A 29 -13.84 -2.07 -4.41
CA TYR A 29 -12.58 -2.08 -3.67
C TYR A 29 -12.51 -0.94 -2.66
N VAL A 30 -11.72 -1.16 -1.61
CA VAL A 30 -11.16 -0.11 -0.76
C VAL A 30 -9.77 0.22 -1.29
N GLN A 31 -9.49 1.52 -1.40
CA GLN A 31 -8.19 2.04 -1.82
C GLN A 31 -7.46 2.59 -0.59
N LEU A 32 -6.30 2.02 -0.28
CA LEU A 32 -5.32 2.60 0.62
C LEU A 32 -4.15 3.11 -0.21
N ARG A 33 -3.60 4.27 0.13
CA ARG A 33 -2.45 4.80 -0.60
C ARG A 33 -1.60 5.73 0.25
N THR A 34 -0.34 5.83 -0.15
CA THR A 34 0.62 6.81 0.32
C THR A 34 1.06 7.60 -0.90
N ASP A 35 0.62 8.85 -0.98
CA ASP A 35 0.91 9.75 -2.09
C ASP A 35 2.17 10.56 -1.78
N ARG A 36 3.11 10.65 -2.73
CA ARG A 36 4.28 11.50 -2.56
C ARG A 36 3.91 12.98 -2.75
N THR A 37 4.19 13.80 -1.74
CA THR A 37 3.84 15.23 -1.69
C THR A 37 4.85 16.14 -2.39
N TYR A 38 6.15 15.82 -2.35
CA TYR A 38 7.21 16.77 -2.71
C TYR A 38 7.87 16.56 -4.09
N ASP A 39 7.56 15.45 -4.77
CA ASP A 39 8.22 15.09 -6.04
C ASP A 39 7.22 14.44 -7.02
N ARG A 40 7.56 14.38 -8.31
CA ARG A 40 6.66 14.00 -9.40
C ARG A 40 6.41 12.50 -9.52
N LYS A 41 7.32 11.67 -9.00
CA LYS A 41 7.27 10.20 -9.09
C LYS A 41 7.11 9.53 -7.72
N GLY A 42 6.86 8.22 -7.71
CA GLY A 42 6.64 7.42 -6.51
C GLY A 42 5.17 7.25 -6.14
N GLY A 43 4.91 7.00 -4.87
CA GLY A 43 3.62 6.62 -4.33
C GLY A 43 3.37 5.12 -4.40
N THR A 44 2.63 4.62 -3.41
CA THR A 44 2.15 3.23 -3.36
C THR A 44 0.64 3.22 -3.13
N ALA A 45 -0.05 2.24 -3.70
CA ALA A 45 -1.43 1.94 -3.41
C ALA A 45 -1.62 0.45 -3.14
N LEU A 46 -2.58 0.16 -2.26
CA LEU A 46 -3.06 -1.17 -1.95
C LEU A 46 -4.58 -1.15 -2.13
N TYR A 47 -5.07 -2.01 -3.01
CA TYR A 47 -6.50 -2.23 -3.19
C TYR A 47 -6.87 -3.57 -2.60
N TYR A 48 -7.97 -3.61 -1.85
CA TYR A 48 -8.55 -4.87 -1.39
C TYR A 48 -10.06 -4.88 -1.62
N SER A 49 -10.60 -6.04 -1.96
CA SER A 49 -12.04 -6.23 -2.15
C SER A 49 -12.78 -5.90 -0.86
N ARG A 50 -13.95 -5.25 -0.97
CA ARG A 50 -14.82 -4.92 0.16
C ARG A 50 -15.38 -6.16 0.88
N SER A 51 -15.32 -7.34 0.25
CA SER A 51 -15.67 -8.61 0.88
C SER A 51 -14.63 -9.08 1.90
N LEU A 52 -13.41 -8.52 1.89
CA LEU A 52 -12.34 -8.90 2.82
C LEU A 52 -12.40 -8.10 4.13
N HIS A 53 -12.11 -8.78 5.23
CA HIS A 53 -11.90 -8.17 6.54
C HIS A 53 -10.49 -7.61 6.66
N CYS A 54 -10.28 -6.47 6.01
CA CYS A 54 -9.02 -5.73 6.04
C CYS A 54 -9.14 -4.41 6.80
N CYS A 55 -8.09 -4.04 7.54
CA CYS A 55 -7.94 -2.71 8.13
C CYS A 55 -6.59 -2.09 7.78
N PRO A 56 -6.50 -0.76 7.55
CA PRO A 56 -5.23 -0.10 7.29
C PRO A 56 -4.26 -0.24 8.46
N ILE A 57 -2.95 -0.31 8.19
CA ILE A 57 -1.92 -0.11 9.21
C ILE A 57 -1.25 1.24 9.05
N LYS A 58 -0.85 1.82 10.17
CA LYS A 58 0.02 2.99 10.15
C LYS A 58 1.43 2.53 9.82
N ILE A 59 1.93 2.96 8.66
CA ILE A 59 3.32 2.75 8.28
C ILE A 59 4.17 3.81 9.02
N PRO A 60 5.21 3.41 9.77
CA PRO A 60 6.12 4.37 10.38
C PRO A 60 6.89 5.14 9.31
N PRO A 61 7.46 6.31 9.64
CA PRO A 61 8.30 7.05 8.70
C PRO A 61 9.45 6.18 8.16
N LEU A 62 9.59 6.16 6.84
CA LEU A 62 10.66 5.46 6.13
C LEU A 62 11.60 6.49 5.49
N VAL A 63 12.87 6.13 5.32
CA VAL A 63 13.91 7.06 4.83
C VAL A 63 13.97 7.06 3.30
N ASN A 64 14.17 5.88 2.71
CA ASN A 64 14.34 5.72 1.28
C ASN A 64 13.12 5.12 0.61
N MET A 65 12.41 4.23 1.29
CA MET A 65 11.22 3.54 0.77
C MET A 65 9.92 4.31 1.02
N GLU A 66 8.91 3.97 0.24
CA GLU A 66 7.51 4.30 0.51
C GLU A 66 6.72 3.02 0.66
N ALA A 67 5.73 3.03 1.55
CA ALA A 67 4.91 1.86 1.75
C ALA A 67 3.48 2.20 2.14
N THR A 68 2.57 1.30 1.79
CA THR A 68 1.17 1.30 2.20
C THR A 68 0.80 -0.12 2.60
N GLY A 69 0.11 -0.30 3.71
CA GLY A 69 -0.22 -1.65 4.18
C GLY A 69 -1.60 -1.78 4.82
N CYS A 70 -2.02 -3.04 4.98
CA CYS A 70 -3.20 -3.43 5.72
C CYS A 70 -2.95 -4.72 6.52
N ARG A 71 -3.84 -4.98 7.49
CA ARG A 71 -4.00 -6.27 8.14
C ARG A 71 -5.18 -6.99 7.52
N LEU A 72 -5.01 -8.24 7.16
CA LEU A 72 -6.07 -9.13 6.70
C LEU A 72 -6.38 -10.13 7.82
N ALA A 73 -7.60 -10.08 8.33
CA ALA A 73 -8.09 -11.11 9.25
C ALA A 73 -8.49 -12.37 8.46
N MET A 74 -8.09 -13.54 8.96
CA MET A 74 -8.42 -14.84 8.38
C MET A 74 -9.00 -15.74 9.46
N THR A 75 -10.15 -16.34 9.20
CA THR A 75 -10.79 -17.29 10.12
C THR A 75 -9.90 -18.50 10.33
N GLY A 76 -9.67 -18.89 11.59
CA GLY A 76 -8.85 -20.05 11.93
C GLY A 76 -7.34 -19.84 11.81
N HIS A 77 -6.87 -18.64 11.44
CA HIS A 77 -5.46 -18.35 11.24
C HIS A 77 -5.04 -17.02 11.87
N ARG A 78 -3.73 -16.84 12.01
CA ARG A 78 -3.18 -15.54 12.42
C ARG A 78 -3.50 -14.48 11.37
N THR A 79 -3.66 -13.24 11.82
CA THR A 79 -3.75 -12.08 10.93
C THR A 79 -2.53 -12.00 10.01
N ILE A 80 -2.75 -11.79 8.72
CA ILE A 80 -1.68 -11.54 7.75
C ILE A 80 -1.48 -10.04 7.61
N ILE A 81 -0.23 -9.59 7.59
CA ILE A 81 0.13 -8.20 7.31
C ILE A 81 0.60 -8.13 5.86
N ILE A 82 0.00 -7.24 5.08
CA ILE A 82 0.30 -7.05 3.67
C ILE A 82 0.79 -5.62 3.48
N VAL A 83 1.93 -5.46 2.82
CA VAL A 83 2.55 -4.15 2.58
C VAL A 83 2.96 -4.05 1.12
N SER A 84 2.48 -3.01 0.42
CA SER A 84 3.00 -2.56 -0.86
C SER A 84 4.18 -1.64 -0.59
N VAL A 85 5.33 -1.89 -1.21
CA VAL A 85 6.56 -1.12 -1.00
C VAL A 85 7.11 -0.65 -2.34
N TYR A 86 7.58 0.59 -2.39
CA TYR A 86 8.34 1.14 -3.51
C TYR A 86 9.68 1.67 -3.01
N LEU A 87 10.77 1.18 -3.60
CA LEU A 87 12.11 1.74 -3.43
C LEU A 87 12.45 2.58 -4.68
N PRO A 88 12.50 3.91 -4.59
CA PRO A 88 12.80 4.76 -5.73
C PRO A 88 14.25 4.58 -6.18
N SER A 89 14.47 4.33 -7.47
CA SER A 89 15.83 4.36 -8.04
C SER A 89 16.36 5.81 -8.06
N PRO A 90 17.65 6.08 -7.74
CA PRO A 90 18.73 5.13 -7.44
C PRO A 90 18.97 4.91 -5.93
N LYS A 91 17.96 5.10 -5.06
CA LYS A 91 18.17 5.03 -3.61
C LYS A 91 18.56 3.61 -3.18
N PRO A 92 19.53 3.46 -2.26
CA PRO A 92 19.88 2.16 -1.72
C PRO A 92 18.79 1.65 -0.76
N LEU A 93 18.60 0.33 -0.73
CA LEU A 93 17.76 -0.33 0.27
C LEU A 93 18.43 -0.24 1.64
N LEU A 94 17.77 0.39 2.61
CA LEU A 94 18.30 0.54 3.97
C LEU A 94 17.74 -0.55 4.89
N ARG A 95 18.61 -1.14 5.72
CA ARG A 95 18.18 -2.09 6.78
C ARG A 95 17.22 -1.45 7.78
N SER A 96 17.36 -0.15 8.05
CA SER A 96 16.44 0.61 8.92
C SER A 96 15.01 0.59 8.37
N ASP A 97 14.86 0.79 7.06
CA ASP A 97 13.55 0.82 6.41
C ASP A 97 12.90 -0.58 6.35
N LEU A 98 13.69 -1.65 6.35
CA LEU A 98 13.16 -3.02 6.43
C LEU A 98 12.71 -3.41 7.83
N ARG A 99 13.32 -2.83 8.87
CA ARG A 99 12.98 -3.11 10.27
C ARG A 99 11.80 -2.29 10.76
N ALA A 100 11.57 -1.11 10.21
CA ALA A 100 10.49 -0.24 10.66
C ALA A 100 9.07 -0.85 10.50
N PRO A 101 8.72 -1.55 9.39
CA PRO A 101 7.40 -2.14 9.21
C PRO A 101 7.18 -3.45 9.98
N LEU A 102 8.24 -4.01 10.58
CA LEU A 102 8.18 -5.26 11.33
C LEU A 102 7.89 -4.94 12.81
N PRO A 103 6.84 -5.53 13.42
CA PRO A 103 6.62 -5.41 14.85
C PRO A 103 7.76 -6.03 15.67
#